data_AF-A0A1S9JL95-F1
#
_entry.id   AF-A0A1S9JL95-F1
#
_cell.length_a   1.000
_cell.length_b   1.000
_cell.length_c   1.000
_cell.angle_alpha   90.00
_cell.angle_beta   90.00
_cell.angle_gamma   90.00
#
_symmetry.space_group_name_H-M   'P 1'
#
loop_
_entity.id
_entity.type
_entity.pdbx_description
1 polymer ?
#
loop_
_entity_poly.entity_id
_entity_poly.type
_entity_poly.pdbx_seq_one_letter_code
_entity_poly.pdbx_strand_id
1 'polypeptide(L)'
;MGMLMLSFWLKENAPGRRRIVIIGLVMLLTAVVLNQLGQALIPVKRASPTLTFTNINRVSELLSVPTKDASRDSFPGDHGMMLLIFSAFMWRYFGKVAGLIALIIFVVFAFPRVMIGAHWFTDIIVGSMTVILIGLPWVLLTPLSDRLITFFDKSLPGKNKHFQNK
;
A
#
# COMPACT_ATOMS: atom_id res chain seq x y z
N MET A 1 -7.03 7.04 0.06
CA MET A 1 -5.69 7.21 -0.53
C MET A 1 -5.67 8.24 -1.66
N GLY A 2 -6.37 8.01 -2.78
CA GLY A 2 -6.35 8.91 -3.95
C GLY A 2 -6.73 10.36 -3.65
N MET A 3 -7.78 10.60 -2.85
CA MET A 3 -8.18 11.96 -2.45
C MET A 3 -7.10 12.70 -1.65
N LEU A 4 -6.36 11.99 -0.79
CA LEU A 4 -5.27 12.59 -0.02
C LEU A 4 -4.15 13.05 -0.96
N MET A 5 -3.73 12.20 -1.91
CA MET A 5 -2.73 12.57 -2.92
C MET A 5 -3.22 13.70 -3.83
N LEU A 6 -4.50 13.68 -4.23
CA LEU A 6 -5.11 14.74 -5.02
C LEU A 6 -5.08 16.09 -4.29
N SER A 7 -5.32 16.09 -2.98
CA SER A 7 -5.26 17.32 -2.17
C SER A 7 -3.88 17.99 -2.19
N PHE A 8 -2.79 17.20 -2.27
CA PHE A 8 -1.43 17.72 -2.42
C PHE A 8 -1.16 18.14 -3.86
N TRP A 9 -1.66 17.37 -4.84
CA TRP A 9 -1.49 17.68 -6.26
C TRP A 9 -2.16 19.01 -6.66
N LEU A 10 -3.36 19.29 -6.14
CA LEU A 10 -4.09 20.53 -6.45
C LEU A 10 -3.36 21.79 -5.94
N LYS A 11 -2.64 21.67 -4.81
CA LYS A 11 -1.88 22.77 -4.19
C LYS A 11 -0.53 23.07 -4.86
N GLU A 12 -0.04 22.15 -5.69
CA GLU A 12 1.30 22.23 -6.29
C GLU A 12 1.33 22.86 -7.68
N ASN A 13 2.50 23.38 -8.05
CA ASN A 13 2.78 23.89 -9.38
C ASN A 13 3.04 22.76 -10.39
N ALA A 14 3.09 23.08 -11.68
CA ALA A 14 3.30 22.10 -12.76
C ALA A 14 4.50 21.12 -12.55
N PRO A 15 5.70 21.54 -12.09
CA PRO A 15 6.78 20.61 -11.75
C PRO A 15 6.51 19.81 -10.47
N GLY A 16 5.91 20.41 -9.43
CA GLY A 16 5.54 19.72 -8.19
C GLY A 16 4.48 18.63 -8.42
N ARG A 17 3.47 18.93 -9.24
CA ARG A 17 2.45 17.98 -9.70
C ARG A 17 3.06 16.76 -10.39
N ARG A 18 4.05 16.97 -11.26
CA ARG A 18 4.79 15.88 -11.91
C ARG A 18 5.54 15.03 -10.89
N ARG A 19 6.24 15.67 -9.94
CA ARG A 19 6.96 14.98 -8.87
C ARG A 19 6.03 14.11 -8.02
N ILE A 20 4.84 14.60 -7.67
CA ILE A 20 3.83 13.83 -6.92
C ILE A 20 3.40 12.58 -7.68
N VAL A 21 3.17 12.69 -8.99
CA VAL A 21 2.82 11.54 -9.84
C VAL A 21 3.95 10.52 -9.87
N ILE A 22 5.21 10.97 -10.00
CA ILE A 22 6.38 10.09 -9.99
C ILE A 22 6.54 9.39 -8.63
N ILE A 23 6.36 10.11 -7.52
CA ILE A 23 6.35 9.52 -6.17
C ILE A 23 5.27 8.43 -6.08
N GLY A 24 4.06 8.71 -6.59
CA GLY A 24 2.99 7.72 -6.67
C GLY A 24 3.37 6.48 -7.49
N LEU A 25 4.07 6.67 -8.60
CA LEU A 25 4.55 5.56 -9.44
C LEU A 25 5.63 4.72 -8.74
N VAL A 26 6.60 5.36 -8.08
CA VAL A 26 7.63 4.66 -7.29
C VAL A 26 7.02 3.92 -6.11
N MET A 27 6.01 4.51 -5.46
CA MET A 27 5.25 3.85 -4.40
C MET A 27 4.53 2.61 -4.92
N LEU A 28 3.83 2.69 -6.06
CA LEU A 28 3.17 1.53 -6.67
C LEU A 28 4.17 0.44 -7.06
N LEU A 29 5.30 0.81 -7.66
CA LEU A 29 6.37 -0.13 -8.00
C LEU A 29 6.90 -0.83 -6.75
N THR A 30 7.18 -0.07 -5.68
CA THR A 30 7.63 -0.60 -4.39
C THR A 30 6.60 -1.57 -3.81
N ALA A 31 5.32 -1.20 -3.88
CA ALA A 31 4.24 -2.01 -3.35
C ALA A 31 4.08 -3.33 -4.09
N VAL A 32 4.19 -3.33 -5.42
CA VAL A 32 4.19 -4.56 -6.22
C VAL A 32 5.40 -5.42 -5.87
N VAL A 33 6.61 -4.87 -5.88
CA VAL A 33 7.83 -5.65 -5.60
C VAL A 33 7.79 -6.27 -4.20
N LEU A 34 7.49 -5.49 -3.16
CA LEU A 34 7.41 -6.00 -1.80
C LEU A 34 6.27 -7.01 -1.62
N ASN A 35 5.12 -6.82 -2.29
CA ASN A 35 4.02 -7.79 -2.25
C ASN A 35 4.45 -9.14 -2.81
N GLN A 36 5.04 -9.12 -4.01
CA GLN A 36 5.47 -10.32 -4.70
C GLN A 36 6.58 -11.03 -3.93
N LEU A 37 7.55 -10.29 -3.37
CA LEU A 37 8.59 -10.86 -2.52
C LEU A 37 8.02 -11.42 -1.21
N GLY A 38 7.09 -10.73 -0.56
CA GLY A 38 6.43 -11.22 0.65
C GLY A 38 5.68 -12.53 0.41
N GLN A 39 4.95 -12.63 -0.71
CA GLN A 39 4.23 -13.85 -1.10
C GLN A 39 5.19 -14.98 -1.51
N ALA A 40 6.28 -14.67 -2.22
CA ALA A 40 7.23 -15.68 -2.69
C ALA A 40 8.13 -16.22 -1.56
N LEU A 41 8.54 -15.35 -0.63
CA LEU A 41 9.49 -15.69 0.44
C LEU A 41 8.82 -16.26 1.68
N ILE A 42 7.51 -16.01 1.88
CA ILE A 42 6.77 -16.55 3.01
C ILE A 42 5.80 -17.62 2.52
N PRO A 43 6.22 -18.91 2.50
CA PRO A 43 5.39 -20.02 2.03
C PRO A 43 4.36 -20.44 3.10
N VAL A 44 3.63 -19.49 3.69
CA VAL A 44 2.57 -19.75 4.66
C VAL A 44 1.24 -19.59 3.97
N LYS A 45 0.70 -20.69 3.42
CA LYS A 45 -0.67 -20.73 2.91
C LYS A 45 -1.62 -20.89 4.09
N ARG A 46 -2.13 -19.78 4.61
CA ARG A 46 -3.19 -19.79 5.63
C ARG A 46 -4.54 -19.55 4.96
N ALA A 47 -5.43 -20.53 5.05
CA ALA A 47 -6.80 -20.38 4.61
C ALA A 47 -7.53 -19.31 5.44
N SER A 48 -8.40 -18.53 4.80
CA SER A 48 -9.17 -17.50 5.50
C SER A 48 -10.08 -18.10 6.58
N PRO A 49 -10.48 -17.32 7.60
CA PRO A 49 -11.46 -17.74 8.61
C PRO A 49 -12.73 -18.36 8.00
N THR A 50 -13.22 -17.77 6.91
CA THR A 50 -14.42 -18.23 6.16
C THR A 50 -14.29 -19.63 5.54
N LEU A 51 -13.07 -20.14 5.38
CA LEU A 51 -12.76 -21.46 4.86
C LEU A 51 -12.38 -22.47 5.96
N THR A 52 -12.20 -22.01 7.21
CA THR A 52 -11.71 -22.84 8.32
C THR A 52 -12.83 -23.30 9.27
N PHE A 53 -13.92 -22.53 9.39
CA PHE A 53 -15.08 -22.92 10.22
C PHE A 53 -16.29 -23.33 9.39
N THR A 54 -17.11 -24.24 9.92
CA THR A 54 -18.44 -24.60 9.42
C THR A 54 -19.51 -23.82 10.20
N ASN A 55 -20.61 -23.40 9.55
CA ASN A 55 -21.68 -22.51 10.06
C ASN A 55 -21.29 -21.03 10.21
N ILE A 56 -20.83 -20.39 9.13
CA ILE A 56 -20.47 -18.96 9.11
C ILE A 56 -21.45 -18.20 8.22
N ASN A 57 -21.97 -17.07 8.70
CA ASN A 57 -22.75 -16.13 7.89
C ASN A 57 -21.85 -15.47 6.84
N ARG A 58 -21.85 -15.98 5.60
CA ARG A 58 -21.12 -15.35 4.50
C ARG A 58 -21.92 -14.16 3.98
N VAL A 59 -21.26 -13.03 3.77
CA VAL A 59 -21.92 -11.82 3.27
C VAL A 59 -22.52 -12.06 1.87
N SER A 60 -21.88 -12.94 1.08
CA SER A 60 -22.35 -13.44 -0.22
C SER A 60 -23.60 -14.32 -0.15
N GLU A 61 -23.91 -14.91 1.01
CA GLU A 61 -25.15 -15.66 1.24
C GLU A 61 -26.29 -14.75 1.74
N LEU A 62 -25.94 -13.63 2.38
CA LEU A 62 -26.89 -12.67 2.96
C LEU A 62 -27.26 -11.53 1.99
N LEU A 63 -26.42 -11.25 0.99
CA LEU A 63 -26.63 -10.20 0.00
C LEU A 63 -26.33 -10.75 -1.39
N SER A 64 -27.20 -10.50 -2.37
CA SER A 64 -27.05 -10.88 -3.79
C SER A 64 -25.93 -10.13 -4.52
N VAL A 65 -25.05 -9.45 -3.78
CA VAL A 65 -23.93 -8.66 -4.30
C VAL A 65 -22.67 -9.52 -4.24
N PRO A 66 -22.00 -9.78 -5.39
CA PRO A 66 -20.77 -10.57 -5.41
C PRO A 66 -19.69 -9.84 -4.62
N THR A 67 -19.44 -10.32 -3.40
CA THR A 67 -18.45 -9.79 -2.46
C THR A 67 -17.29 -10.79 -2.37
N LYS A 68 -16.06 -10.28 -2.19
CA LYS A 68 -14.83 -11.08 -2.20
C LYS A 68 -14.60 -11.67 -0.81
N ASP A 69 -15.35 -12.74 -0.50
CA ASP A 69 -15.57 -13.25 0.86
C ASP A 69 -14.66 -14.41 1.27
N ALA A 70 -13.86 -14.89 0.30
CA ALA A 70 -12.91 -15.97 0.49
C ALA A 70 -11.61 -15.61 -0.21
N SER A 71 -10.50 -15.72 0.52
CA SER A 71 -9.16 -15.77 -0.08
C SER A 71 -8.54 -17.12 0.23
N ARG A 72 -8.06 -17.81 -0.82
CA ARG A 72 -7.27 -19.05 -0.70
C ARG A 72 -5.81 -18.78 -0.33
N ASP A 73 -5.39 -17.51 -0.36
CA ASP A 73 -4.09 -16.98 0.10
C ASP A 73 -4.35 -15.72 0.94
N SER A 74 -4.63 -15.90 2.24
CA SER A 74 -4.90 -14.77 3.15
C SER A 74 -3.63 -14.18 3.77
N PHE A 75 -2.47 -14.79 3.53
CA PHE A 75 -1.21 -14.40 4.13
C PHE A 75 -0.14 -14.16 3.05
N PRO A 76 0.56 -13.01 3.07
CA PRO A 76 0.35 -11.82 3.91
C PRO A 76 -0.87 -11.00 3.48
N GLY A 77 -1.43 -10.18 4.38
CA GLY A 77 -2.57 -9.32 4.09
C GLY A 77 -2.27 -8.26 3.02
N ASP A 78 -2.51 -8.59 1.76
CA ASP A 78 -2.25 -7.76 0.57
C ASP A 78 -2.74 -6.30 0.73
N HIS A 79 -3.96 -6.12 1.23
CA HIS A 79 -4.56 -4.81 1.45
C HIS A 79 -3.90 -4.04 2.59
N GLY A 80 -3.56 -4.72 3.68
CA GLY A 80 -2.88 -4.12 4.82
C GLY A 80 -1.49 -3.62 4.45
N MET A 81 -0.76 -4.42 3.68
CA MET A 81 0.57 -4.08 3.21
C MET A 81 0.55 -2.86 2.28
N MET A 82 -0.37 -2.82 1.32
CA MET A 82 -0.52 -1.66 0.41
C MET A 82 -0.81 -0.36 1.17
N LEU A 83 -1.70 -0.40 2.16
CA LEU A 83 -2.10 0.75 2.98
C LEU A 83 -0.97 1.25 3.90
N LEU A 84 -0.16 0.34 4.45
CA LEU A 84 0.99 0.71 5.28
C LEU A 84 2.16 1.23 4.44
N ILE A 85 2.41 0.69 3.23
CA ILE A 85 3.36 1.25 2.26
C ILE A 85 2.93 2.67 1.88
N PHE A 86 1.65 2.88 1.58
CA PHE A 86 1.10 4.21 1.34
C PHE A 86 1.37 5.14 2.52
N SER A 87 1.11 4.70 3.75
CA SER A 87 1.34 5.50 4.97
C SER A 87 2.80 5.91 5.14
N ALA A 88 3.73 4.99 4.89
CA ALA A 88 5.16 5.25 4.98
C ALA A 88 5.65 6.27 3.91
N PHE A 89 5.16 6.15 2.67
CA PHE A 89 5.46 7.13 1.62
C PHE A 89 4.86 8.52 1.93
N MET A 90 3.62 8.57 2.45
CA MET A 90 3.00 9.82 2.88
C MET A 90 3.80 10.49 3.99
N TRP A 91 4.26 9.71 4.98
CA TRP A 91 5.12 10.22 6.04
C TRP A 91 6.43 10.79 5.49
N ARG A 92 7.11 10.05 4.60
CA ARG A 92 8.45 10.41 4.10
C ARG A 92 8.45 11.65 3.21
N TYR A 93 7.47 11.77 2.31
CA TYR A 93 7.46 12.79 1.25
C TYR A 93 6.52 13.97 1.52
N PHE A 94 5.45 13.76 2.29
CA PHE A 94 4.41 14.77 2.53
C PHE A 94 4.29 15.19 4.01
N GLY A 95 5.10 14.59 4.88
CA GLY A 95 5.24 14.98 6.28
C GLY A 95 4.40 14.17 7.28
N LYS A 96 4.64 14.44 8.57
CA LYS A 96 4.07 13.65 9.70
C LYS A 96 2.54 13.66 9.72
N VAL A 97 1.91 14.80 9.42
CA VAL A 97 0.44 14.92 9.41
C VAL A 97 -0.18 14.04 8.32
N ALA A 98 0.41 14.07 7.12
CA ALA A 98 -0.05 13.24 6.01
C ALA A 98 0.14 11.73 6.31
N GLY A 99 1.26 11.38 6.94
CA GLY A 99 1.51 10.03 7.44
C GLY A 99 0.48 9.57 8.48
N LEU A 100 0.11 10.43 9.43
CA LEU A 100 -0.90 10.12 10.44
C LEU A 100 -2.29 9.92 9.83
N ILE A 101 -2.71 10.79 8.90
CA ILE A 101 -3.97 10.64 8.17
C ILE A 101 -3.97 9.32 7.38
N ALA A 102 -2.86 8.99 6.72
CA ALA A 102 -2.72 7.74 6.00
C ALA A 102 -2.80 6.50 6.93
N LEU A 103 -2.27 6.59 8.14
CA LEU A 103 -2.39 5.54 9.15
C LEU A 103 -3.84 5.35 9.63
N ILE A 104 -4.59 6.44 9.80
CA ILE A 104 -6.04 6.37 10.10
C ILE A 104 -6.78 5.68 8.94
N ILE A 105 -6.45 6.03 7.69
CA ILE A 105 -6.99 5.35 6.50
C ILE A 105 -6.64 3.85 6.54
N PHE A 106 -5.41 3.47 6.92
CA PHE A 106 -5.06 2.05 7.08
C PHE A 106 -5.99 1.34 8.06
N VAL A 107 -6.19 1.89 9.26
CA VAL A 107 -7.06 1.27 10.29
C VAL A 107 -8.49 1.12 9.77
N VAL A 108 -9.08 2.19 9.24
CA VAL A 108 -10.48 2.20 8.78
C VAL A 108 -10.70 1.23 7.62
N PHE A 109 -9.76 1.10 6.68
CA PHE A 109 -9.91 0.23 5.51
C PHE A 109 -9.42 -1.21 5.74
N ALA A 110 -8.58 -1.45 6.74
CA ALA A 110 -8.17 -2.81 7.12
C ALA A 110 -9.27 -3.55 7.91
N PHE A 111 -10.02 -2.86 8.75
CA PHE A 111 -11.05 -3.48 9.60
C PHE A 111 -12.16 -4.22 8.83
N PRO A 112 -12.75 -3.68 7.75
CA PRO A 112 -13.75 -4.40 6.96
C PRO A 112 -13.27 -5.77 6.46
N ARG A 113 -11.97 -5.90 6.13
CA ARG A 113 -11.38 -7.18 5.69
C ARG A 113 -11.34 -8.23 6.80
N VAL A 114 -11.15 -7.80 8.05
CA VAL A 114 -11.24 -8.67 9.24
C VAL A 114 -12.69 -9.03 9.51
N MET A 115 -13.60 -8.05 9.47
CA MET A 115 -15.02 -8.23 9.78
C MET A 115 -15.73 -9.20 8.83
N ILE A 116 -15.37 -9.18 7.54
CA ILE A 116 -15.94 -10.08 6.51
C ILE A 116 -15.28 -11.48 6.54
N GLY A 117 -14.25 -11.68 7.38
CA GLY A 117 -13.55 -12.96 7.49
C GLY A 117 -12.61 -13.29 6.31
N ALA A 118 -12.26 -12.30 5.48
CA ALA A 118 -11.36 -12.47 4.35
C ALA A 118 -9.90 -12.67 4.79
N HIS A 119 -9.51 -12.09 5.92
CA HIS A 119 -8.19 -12.24 6.53
C HIS A 119 -8.30 -12.40 8.04
N TRP A 120 -7.38 -13.15 8.63
CA TRP A 120 -7.19 -13.10 10.08
C TRP A 120 -6.61 -11.74 10.47
N PHE A 121 -7.01 -11.23 11.63
CA PHE A 121 -6.43 -10.00 12.18
C PHE A 121 -4.89 -10.07 12.27
N THR A 122 -4.37 -11.24 12.66
CA THR A 122 -2.94 -11.52 12.71
C THR A 122 -2.27 -11.49 11.35
N ASP A 123 -2.96 -11.86 10.27
CA ASP A 123 -2.38 -11.87 8.93
C ASP A 123 -2.20 -10.44 8.42
N ILE A 124 -3.13 -9.55 8.79
CA ILE A 124 -3.03 -8.13 8.48
C ILE A 124 -1.93 -7.47 9.34
N ILE A 125 -1.93 -7.68 10.66
CA ILE A 125 -0.96 -7.00 11.53
C ILE A 125 0.42 -7.64 11.40
N VAL A 126 0.57 -8.92 11.76
CA VAL A 126 1.87 -9.59 11.81
C VAL A 126 2.42 -9.81 10.42
N GLY A 127 1.58 -10.26 9.47
CA GLY A 127 2.00 -10.48 8.08
C GLY A 127 2.45 -9.19 7.41
N SER A 128 1.60 -8.16 7.42
CA SER A 128 1.95 -6.89 6.75
C SER A 128 3.08 -6.16 7.47
N MET A 129 3.10 -6.11 8.80
CA MET A 129 4.19 -5.42 9.53
C MET A 129 5.54 -6.10 9.32
N THR A 130 5.60 -7.43 9.23
CA THR A 130 6.88 -8.14 9.03
C THR A 130 7.51 -7.75 7.69
N VAL A 131 6.74 -7.83 6.60
CA VAL A 131 7.23 -7.46 5.26
C VAL A 131 7.62 -6.00 5.21
N ILE A 132 6.87 -5.13 5.90
CA ILE A 132 7.10 -3.69 5.89
C ILE A 132 8.31 -3.30 6.73
N LEU A 133 8.43 -3.78 7.95
CA LEU A 133 9.56 -3.45 8.82
C LEU A 133 10.89 -3.97 8.26
N ILE A 134 10.85 -5.04 7.46
CA ILE A 134 12.05 -5.55 6.78
C ILE A 134 12.29 -4.81 5.46
N GLY A 135 11.28 -4.70 4.58
CA GLY A 135 11.44 -4.25 3.20
C GLY A 135 11.44 -2.73 2.99
N LEU A 136 10.60 -1.98 3.71
CA LEU A 136 10.49 -0.52 3.51
C LEU A 136 11.74 0.26 3.91
N PRO A 137 12.49 -0.07 4.98
CA PRO A 137 13.73 0.61 5.31
C PRO A 137 14.74 0.65 4.15
N TRP A 138 14.89 -0.45 3.43
CA TRP A 138 15.78 -0.51 2.26
C TRP A 138 15.36 0.42 1.14
N VAL A 139 14.08 0.76 1.04
CA VAL A 139 13.56 1.63 -0.02
C VAL A 139 13.56 3.10 0.42
N LEU A 140 13.06 3.40 1.62
CA LEU A 140 12.80 4.78 2.08
C LEU A 140 13.91 5.41 2.92
N LEU A 141 14.72 4.61 3.61
CA LEU A 141 15.84 5.10 4.42
C LEU A 141 17.16 5.08 3.65
N THR A 142 17.22 4.39 2.52
CA THR A 142 18.34 4.47 1.58
C THR A 142 18.03 5.47 0.46
N PRO A 143 19.01 5.94 -0.32
CA PRO A 143 18.75 6.85 -1.45
C PRO A 143 18.05 6.16 -2.63
N LEU A 144 17.60 4.91 -2.50
CA LEU A 144 16.98 4.13 -3.58
C LEU A 144 15.70 4.79 -4.09
N SER A 145 14.76 5.15 -3.21
CA SER A 145 13.51 5.81 -3.61
C SER A 145 13.78 7.14 -4.31
N ASP A 146 14.71 7.94 -3.80
CA ASP A 146 15.06 9.25 -4.36
C ASP A 146 15.77 9.11 -5.72
N ARG A 147 16.66 8.12 -5.88
CA ARG A 147 17.29 7.80 -7.18
C ARG A 147 16.26 7.35 -8.21
N LEU A 148 15.30 6.52 -7.82
CA LEU A 148 14.22 6.09 -8.72
C LEU A 148 13.33 7.26 -9.13
N ILE A 149 12.97 8.15 -8.18
CA ILE A 149 12.20 9.36 -8.50
C ILE A 149 12.97 10.22 -9.50
N THR A 150 14.26 10.47 -9.28
CA THR A 150 15.08 11.26 -10.21
C THR A 150 15.26 10.56 -11.57
N PHE A 151 15.40 9.23 -11.60
CA PHE A 151 15.45 8.46 -12.83
C PHE A 151 14.16 8.60 -13.65
N PHE A 152 13.00 8.46 -13.01
CA PHE A 152 11.71 8.66 -13.67
C PHE A 152 11.50 10.12 -14.09
N ASP A 153 11.95 11.09 -13.29
CA ASP A 153 11.90 12.51 -13.65
C ASP A 153 12.73 12.82 -14.91
N LYS A 154 13.87 12.16 -15.10
CA LYS A 154 14.71 12.31 -16.30
C LYS A 154 14.14 11.56 -17.51
N SER A 155 13.68 10.33 -17.30
CA SER A 155 13.32 9.39 -18.36
C SER A 155 11.92 9.61 -18.94
N LEU A 156 10.95 10.05 -18.13
CA LEU A 156 9.58 10.26 -18.61
C LEU A 156 9.48 11.53 -19.48
N PRO A 157 8.80 11.46 -20.65
CA PRO A 157 8.57 12.63 -21.48
C PRO A 157 7.70 13.65 -20.74
N GLY A 158 8.03 14.94 -20.86
CA GLY A 158 7.28 16.01 -20.20
C GLY A 158 8.05 17.34 -20.23
N LYS A 159 7.29 18.44 -20.33
CA LYS A 159 7.85 19.81 -20.41
C LYS A 159 8.33 20.36 -19.06
N ASN A 160 7.83 19.80 -17.94
CA ASN A 160 8.05 20.31 -16.59
C ASN A 160 9.09 19.47 -15.83
N LYS A 161 10.26 19.23 -16.43
CA LYS A 161 11.34 18.48 -15.78
C LYS A 161 11.96 19.31 -14.66
N HIS A 162 12.24 18.67 -13.52
CA HIS A 162 13.03 19.30 -12.47
C HIS A 162 14.50 19.20 -12.89
N PHE A 163 15.05 20.27 -13.47
CA PHE A 163 16.51 20.40 -13.56
C PHE A 163 17.03 20.68 -12.15
N GLN A 164 17.37 19.61 -11.41
CA GLN A 164 18.24 19.75 -10.25
C GLN A 164 19.61 20.21 -10.79
N ASN A 165 19.87 21.51 -10.70
CA ASN A 165 21.23 22.03 -10.82
C ASN A 165 21.97 21.60 -9.55
N LYS A 166 22.84 20.60 -9.72
CA LYS A 166 23.91 20.12 -8.84
C LYS A 166 23.60 19.99 -7.35
#